data_AF-A0A4S1M6Y4-F1
#
_entry.id   AF-A0A4S1M6Y4-F1
#
_cell.length_a   1.000
_cell.length_b   1.000
_cell.length_c   1.000
_cell.angle_alpha   90.00
_cell.angle_beta   90.00
_cell.angle_gamma   90.00
#
_symmetry.space_group_name_H-M   'P 1'
#
loop_
_entity.id
_entity.type
_entity.pdbx_description
1 polymer ?
#
loop_
_entity_poly.entity_id
_entity_poly.type
_entity_poly.pdbx_seq_one_letter_code
_entity_poly.pdbx_strand_id
1 'polypeptide(L)'
;MLPRLERNCDDVFHRRPVISLPPFSPHTLAPKLLAWYDRHGRDLPWRTPKPDPYCVLVSEIMLQQTTVATVIPYFLRWMHTWPTLNALAKTNIEDVLHAWQGLGYYRRARNLHLAAHHIVHKHQGVFPHTEKDLLSLPGVGPYTARAIMAIAFNQRVVTIDGNIARVFARILEKPGVKETLLRTLHTDITCFLPSTRIGDYTQALMDLGALICRPQAPRCEMCPLQGICQSAQHTTTHLFPEKKEKRIKPTLFGHFFFVLSEKAGEIGVLLEKEEQSLLKGLWRPLTSLWMDEDREPTFPYPASWQPVGDIKHVFTHFDLWLNLWCGVVTPTSAPTASWVRFEDLDQYPMSALAKKSFRCLEKHPSSFLVQRPCKKAHSA
;
A
#
# COMPACT_ATOMS: atom_id res chain seq x y z
N MET A 1 30.82 -23.18 -63.95
CA MET A 1 30.75 -23.92 -62.66
C MET A 1 31.43 -23.07 -61.61
N LEU A 2 30.66 -22.65 -60.61
CA LEU A 2 30.98 -21.62 -59.61
C LEU A 2 32.06 -22.08 -58.60
N PRO A 3 32.85 -21.14 -58.03
CA PRO A 3 33.93 -21.44 -57.10
C PRO A 3 33.49 -21.51 -55.62
N ARG A 4 34.42 -22.03 -54.81
CA ARG A 4 34.39 -22.38 -53.38
C ARG A 4 33.73 -21.37 -52.42
N LEU A 5 33.06 -21.91 -51.40
CA LEU A 5 32.83 -21.24 -50.11
C LEU A 5 33.35 -22.14 -48.98
N GLU A 6 34.59 -21.89 -48.57
CA GLU A 6 35.13 -22.31 -47.27
C GLU A 6 34.45 -21.46 -46.19
N ARG A 7 33.74 -22.11 -45.27
CA ARG A 7 33.13 -21.47 -44.10
C ARG A 7 34.20 -21.28 -43.03
N ASN A 8 34.67 -20.04 -42.87
CA ASN A 8 35.40 -19.63 -41.67
C ASN A 8 34.48 -19.70 -40.46
N CYS A 9 34.74 -20.67 -39.58
CA CYS A 9 34.24 -20.70 -38.21
C CYS A 9 35.16 -19.82 -37.34
N ASP A 10 35.09 -18.51 -37.49
CA ASP A 10 35.77 -17.56 -36.60
C ASP A 10 35.00 -16.23 -36.61
N ASP A 11 33.81 -16.19 -35.98
CA ASP A 11 33.34 -14.96 -35.33
C ASP A 11 32.14 -15.22 -34.40
N VAL A 12 32.40 -15.85 -33.25
CA VAL A 12 31.49 -15.75 -32.09
C VAL A 12 32.32 -15.32 -30.90
N PHE A 13 32.93 -14.13 -30.99
CA PHE A 13 33.37 -13.42 -29.79
C PHE A 13 32.12 -13.01 -29.01
N HIS A 14 31.79 -13.82 -28.00
CA HIS A 14 30.91 -13.43 -26.91
C HIS A 14 31.32 -12.04 -26.42
N ARG A 15 30.51 -11.02 -26.72
CA ARG A 15 30.54 -9.74 -26.02
C ARG A 15 30.20 -10.02 -24.56
N ARG A 16 31.24 -10.24 -23.74
CA ARG A 16 31.11 -10.13 -22.29
C ARG A 16 30.61 -8.70 -22.02
N PRO A 17 29.53 -8.51 -21.25
CA PRO A 17 29.12 -7.17 -20.87
C PRO A 17 30.31 -6.54 -20.15
N VAL A 18 30.78 -5.40 -20.67
CA VAL A 18 31.76 -4.56 -19.98
C VAL A 18 31.08 -4.15 -18.68
N ILE A 19 31.45 -4.80 -17.57
CA ILE A 19 31.06 -4.36 -16.24
C ILE A 19 31.79 -3.04 -16.04
N SER A 20 31.14 -1.91 -16.30
CA SER A 20 31.72 -0.62 -15.97
C SER A 20 31.96 -0.63 -14.46
N LEU A 21 33.22 -0.42 -14.06
CA LEU A 21 33.55 -0.28 -12.65
C LEU A 21 32.71 0.86 -12.07
N PRO A 22 32.22 0.71 -10.82
CA PRO A 22 31.44 1.76 -10.19
C PRO A 22 32.28 3.06 -10.14
N PRO A 23 31.63 4.22 -10.30
CA PRO A 23 32.32 5.52 -10.39
C PRO A 23 33.06 5.92 -9.09
N PHE A 24 32.87 5.15 -8.02
CA PHE A 24 33.57 5.28 -6.75
C PHE A 24 33.68 3.90 -6.08
N SER A 25 34.62 3.78 -5.13
CA SER A 25 34.84 2.53 -4.38
C SER A 25 33.55 2.10 -3.64
N PRO A 26 33.08 0.85 -3.84
CA PRO A 26 31.91 0.36 -3.12
C PRO A 26 32.04 0.39 -1.61
N HIS A 27 33.28 0.35 -1.12
CA HIS A 27 33.62 0.39 0.31
C HIS A 27 33.43 1.78 0.94
N THR A 28 33.22 2.84 0.14
CA THR A 28 33.07 4.21 0.67
C THR A 28 31.64 4.56 1.08
N LEU A 29 30.63 3.96 0.43
CA LEU A 29 29.22 4.32 0.62
C LEU A 29 28.68 3.83 1.96
N ALA A 30 28.83 2.53 2.25
CA ALA A 30 28.22 1.92 3.43
C ALA A 30 28.70 2.52 4.76
N PRO A 31 30.02 2.75 5.01
CA PRO A 31 30.47 3.36 6.25
C PRO A 31 29.92 4.79 6.47
N LYS A 32 29.89 5.62 5.42
CA LYS A 32 29.33 6.98 5.50
C LYS A 32 27.84 6.97 5.81
N LEU A 33 27.10 6.07 5.15
CA LEU A 33 25.66 5.95 5.32
C LEU A 33 25.31 5.42 6.72
N LEU A 34 25.98 4.35 7.18
CA LEU A 34 25.74 3.76 8.49
C LEU A 34 26.10 4.74 9.61
N ALA A 35 27.21 5.45 9.52
CA ALA A 35 27.58 6.47 10.51
C ALA A 35 26.55 7.62 10.58
N TRP A 36 25.93 7.98 9.46
CA TRP A 36 24.81 8.92 9.45
C TRP A 36 23.56 8.32 10.09
N TYR A 37 23.25 7.06 9.77
CA TYR A 37 22.08 6.35 10.31
C TYR A 37 22.13 6.19 11.83
N ASP A 38 23.31 5.91 12.38
CA ASP A 38 23.50 5.76 13.83
C ASP A 38 23.18 7.07 14.60
N ARG A 39 23.26 8.23 13.94
CA ARG A 39 22.98 9.54 14.54
C ARG A 39 21.62 10.14 14.17
N HIS A 40 21.10 9.78 13.00
CA HIS A 40 19.95 10.46 12.39
C HIS A 40 18.84 9.51 11.93
N GLY A 41 19.03 8.19 12.08
CA GLY A 41 18.04 7.18 11.78
C GLY A 41 16.77 7.42 12.59
N ARG A 42 15.62 7.21 11.96
CA ARG A 42 14.33 7.40 12.64
C ARG A 42 14.07 6.27 13.62
N ASP A 43 13.69 6.65 14.83
CA ASP A 43 13.06 5.76 15.80
C ASP A 43 11.60 5.51 15.36
N LEU A 44 11.29 4.27 15.01
CA LEU A 44 9.98 3.86 14.50
C LEU A 44 9.55 2.59 15.24
N PRO A 45 8.26 2.41 15.57
CA PRO A 45 7.81 1.29 16.41
C PRO A 45 8.17 -0.11 15.93
N TRP A 46 8.36 -0.30 14.62
CA TRP A 46 8.75 -1.56 14.00
C TRP A 46 10.26 -1.75 13.84
N ARG A 47 11.06 -0.76 14.24
CA ARG A 47 12.53 -0.82 14.18
C ARG A 47 13.06 -1.09 15.57
N THR A 48 13.61 -2.28 15.77
CA THR A 48 14.21 -2.69 17.03
C THR A 48 15.63 -3.19 16.77
N PRO A 49 16.53 -3.19 17.78
CA PRO A 49 17.87 -3.76 17.63
C PRO A 49 17.89 -5.24 17.22
N LYS A 50 16.82 -5.97 17.54
CA LYS A 50 16.59 -7.36 17.10
C LYS A 50 15.25 -7.43 16.35
N PRO A 51 15.25 -7.17 15.03
CA PRO A 51 14.00 -7.09 14.27
C PRO A 51 13.27 -8.43 14.24
N ASP A 52 11.98 -8.40 14.54
CA ASP A 52 11.08 -9.54 14.40
C ASP A 52 10.53 -9.61 12.95
N PRO A 53 10.69 -10.73 12.22
CA PRO A 53 10.11 -10.91 10.89
C PRO A 53 8.61 -10.61 10.80
N TYR A 54 7.84 -10.89 11.86
CA TYR A 54 6.41 -10.56 11.91
C TYR A 54 6.18 -9.05 11.91
N CYS A 55 6.87 -8.32 12.80
CA CYS A 55 6.83 -6.85 12.84
C CYS A 55 7.24 -6.24 11.49
N VAL A 56 8.31 -6.75 10.88
CA VAL A 56 8.79 -6.28 9.56
C VAL A 56 7.75 -6.54 8.48
N LEU A 57 7.15 -7.73 8.42
CA LEU A 57 6.09 -8.03 7.46
C LEU A 57 4.90 -7.07 7.63
N VAL A 58 4.39 -6.89 8.84
CA VAL A 58 3.24 -6.01 9.11
C VAL A 58 3.58 -4.57 8.70
N SER A 59 4.72 -4.03 9.11
CA SER A 59 5.11 -2.66 8.78
C SER A 59 5.31 -2.47 7.28
N GLU A 60 5.99 -3.39 6.60
CA GLU A 60 6.25 -3.30 5.16
C GLU A 60 4.96 -3.36 4.35
N ILE A 61 4.00 -4.22 4.72
CA ILE A 61 2.70 -4.27 4.07
C ILE A 61 1.90 -2.98 4.34
N MET A 62 1.89 -2.47 5.58
CA MET A 62 1.22 -1.20 5.91
C MET A 62 1.82 0.00 5.17
N LEU A 63 3.14 0.04 4.96
CA LEU A 63 3.84 1.14 4.28
C LEU A 63 3.67 1.15 2.76
N GLN A 64 3.10 0.10 2.16
CA GLN A 64 2.78 0.09 0.74
C GLN A 64 1.78 1.22 0.40
N GLN A 65 2.26 2.26 -0.29
CA GLN A 65 1.45 3.42 -0.69
C GLN A 65 0.79 4.15 0.50
N THR A 66 1.38 4.07 1.69
CA THR A 66 0.90 4.76 2.90
C THR A 66 2.08 5.46 3.58
N THR A 67 1.86 6.64 4.17
CA THR A 67 2.95 7.39 4.81
C THR A 67 3.29 6.81 6.19
N VAL A 68 4.55 6.97 6.62
CA VAL A 68 5.00 6.53 7.95
C VAL A 68 4.15 7.13 9.08
N ALA A 69 3.86 8.44 9.02
CA ALA A 69 3.05 9.12 10.03
C ALA A 69 1.64 8.51 10.15
N THR A 70 1.03 8.13 9.02
CA THR A 70 -0.25 7.43 9.01
C THR A 70 -0.14 6.01 9.57
N VAL A 71 0.95 5.27 9.27
CA VAL A 71 1.11 3.87 9.69
C VAL A 71 1.36 3.71 11.19
N ILE A 72 2.13 4.61 11.82
CA ILE A 72 2.51 4.51 13.25
C ILE A 72 1.34 4.12 14.18
N PRO A 73 0.23 4.87 14.24
CA PRO A 73 -0.86 4.54 15.15
C PRO A 73 -1.57 3.23 14.81
N TYR A 74 -1.60 2.82 13.54
CA TYR A 74 -2.18 1.54 13.13
C TYR A 74 -1.30 0.38 13.52
N PHE A 75 0.01 0.48 13.30
CA PHE A 75 0.97 -0.54 13.68
C PHE A 75 0.94 -0.78 15.21
N LEU A 76 0.94 0.29 16.01
CA LEU A 76 0.89 0.18 17.47
C LEU A 76 -0.37 -0.55 17.95
N ARG A 77 -1.56 -0.16 17.45
CA ARG A 77 -2.81 -0.87 17.78
C ARG A 77 -2.79 -2.32 17.29
N TRP A 78 -2.30 -2.55 16.08
CA TRP A 78 -2.20 -3.88 15.48
C TRP A 78 -1.35 -4.82 16.33
N MET A 79 -0.15 -4.37 16.73
CA MET A 79 0.76 -5.17 17.56
C MET A 79 0.25 -5.33 18.99
N HIS A 80 -0.58 -4.41 19.50
CA HIS A 80 -1.27 -4.59 20.77
C HIS A 80 -2.35 -5.68 20.69
N THR A 81 -3.19 -5.66 19.65
CA THR A 81 -4.26 -6.64 19.46
C THR A 81 -3.73 -8.02 19.06
N TRP A 82 -2.77 -8.07 18.14
CA TRP A 82 -2.17 -9.29 17.62
C TRP A 82 -0.64 -9.22 17.76
N PRO A 83 -0.10 -9.47 18.97
CA PRO A 83 1.34 -9.36 19.21
C PRO A 83 2.16 -10.45 18.51
N THR A 84 1.52 -11.52 18.04
CA THR A 84 2.19 -12.65 17.38
C THR A 84 1.49 -13.04 16.09
N LEU A 85 2.24 -13.68 15.20
CA LEU A 85 1.72 -14.27 13.98
C LEU A 85 0.58 -15.26 14.24
N ASN A 86 0.70 -16.07 15.30
CA ASN A 86 -0.34 -17.03 15.70
C ASN A 86 -1.60 -16.34 16.19
N ALA A 87 -1.49 -15.20 16.88
CA ALA A 87 -2.66 -14.42 17.29
C ALA A 87 -3.40 -13.87 16.06
N LEU A 88 -2.67 -13.32 15.09
CA LEU A 88 -3.25 -12.83 13.84
C LEU A 88 -3.93 -13.97 13.05
N ALA A 89 -3.27 -15.11 12.89
CA ALA A 89 -3.79 -16.25 12.13
C ALA A 89 -4.99 -16.96 12.77
N LYS A 90 -5.29 -16.72 14.05
CA LYS A 90 -6.48 -17.27 14.71
C LYS A 90 -7.71 -16.35 14.60
N THR A 91 -7.52 -15.15 14.08
CA THR A 91 -8.53 -14.10 14.11
C THR A 91 -9.45 -14.15 12.90
N ASN A 92 -10.65 -13.62 13.06
CA ASN A 92 -11.65 -13.54 12.01
C ASN A 92 -11.20 -12.49 10.99
N ILE A 93 -11.42 -12.74 9.70
CA ILE A 93 -11.05 -11.74 8.67
C ILE A 93 -11.78 -10.40 8.86
N GLU A 94 -12.97 -10.39 9.46
CA GLU A 94 -13.72 -9.17 9.72
C GLU A 94 -13.03 -8.24 10.73
N ASP A 95 -12.52 -8.79 11.83
CA ASP A 95 -11.77 -8.03 12.83
C ASP A 95 -10.49 -7.43 12.23
N VAL A 96 -9.82 -8.21 11.37
CA VAL A 96 -8.64 -7.77 10.60
C VAL A 96 -8.99 -6.60 9.68
N LEU A 97 -10.10 -6.69 8.94
CA LEU A 97 -10.56 -5.61 8.05
C LEU A 97 -11.00 -4.36 8.83
N HIS A 98 -11.59 -4.56 10.00
CA HIS A 98 -11.97 -3.49 10.91
C HIS A 98 -10.74 -2.76 11.46
N ALA A 99 -9.73 -3.47 11.93
CA ALA A 99 -8.47 -2.85 12.39
C ALA A 99 -7.69 -2.14 11.25
N TRP A 100 -7.87 -2.58 10.00
CA TRP A 100 -7.29 -1.95 8.81
C TRP A 100 -8.08 -0.75 8.29
N GLN A 101 -9.28 -0.52 8.82
CA GLN A 101 -10.20 0.50 8.34
C GLN A 101 -9.55 1.89 8.31
N GLY A 102 -9.53 2.51 7.13
CA GLY A 102 -8.91 3.82 6.92
C GLY A 102 -7.50 3.81 6.32
N LEU A 103 -6.78 2.67 6.34
CA LEU A 103 -5.47 2.54 5.66
C LEU A 103 -5.59 2.38 4.14
N GLY A 104 -6.77 2.01 3.64
CA GLY A 104 -6.99 1.76 2.21
C GLY A 104 -6.29 0.49 1.69
N TYR A 105 -6.53 0.16 0.42
CA TYR A 105 -6.01 -1.05 -0.25
C TYR A 105 -6.21 -2.33 0.57
N TYR A 106 -7.47 -2.63 0.93
CA TYR A 106 -7.83 -3.73 1.85
C TYR A 106 -7.41 -5.13 1.39
N ARG A 107 -7.05 -5.31 0.11
CA ARG A 107 -6.38 -6.52 -0.36
C ARG A 107 -5.09 -6.81 0.42
N ARG A 108 -4.39 -5.77 0.89
CA ARG A 108 -3.20 -5.90 1.75
C ARG A 108 -3.52 -6.59 3.07
N ALA A 109 -4.57 -6.15 3.77
CA ALA A 109 -5.02 -6.76 5.03
C ALA A 109 -5.38 -8.23 4.84
N ARG A 110 -6.17 -8.54 3.79
CA ARG A 110 -6.56 -9.91 3.45
C ARG A 110 -5.35 -10.79 3.16
N ASN A 111 -4.43 -10.30 2.33
CA ASN A 111 -3.23 -11.05 1.98
C ASN A 111 -2.30 -11.24 3.19
N LEU A 112 -2.16 -10.22 4.05
CA LEU A 112 -1.40 -10.32 5.30
C LEU A 112 -1.97 -11.40 6.22
N HIS A 113 -3.29 -11.46 6.35
CA HIS A 113 -3.97 -12.51 7.12
C HIS A 113 -3.76 -13.90 6.50
N LEU A 114 -3.90 -14.03 5.18
CA LEU A 114 -3.63 -15.28 4.46
C LEU A 114 -2.15 -15.71 4.57
N ALA A 115 -1.21 -14.76 4.56
CA ALA A 115 0.21 -15.03 4.79
C ALA A 115 0.46 -15.52 6.21
N ALA A 116 -0.21 -14.94 7.22
CA ALA A 116 -0.13 -15.43 8.60
C ALA A 116 -0.61 -16.89 8.71
N HIS A 117 -1.77 -17.21 8.14
CA HIS A 117 -2.23 -18.61 8.04
C HIS A 117 -1.22 -19.50 7.31
N HIS A 118 -0.69 -19.05 6.19
CA HIS A 118 0.26 -19.83 5.39
C HIS A 118 1.52 -20.18 6.20
N ILE A 119 2.11 -19.21 6.91
CA ILE A 119 3.29 -19.43 7.73
C ILE A 119 2.97 -20.34 8.92
N VAL A 120 1.85 -20.13 9.62
CA VAL A 120 1.45 -20.96 10.77
C VAL A 120 1.21 -22.41 10.34
N HIS A 121 0.50 -22.65 9.24
CA HIS A 121 0.11 -24.00 8.83
C HIS A 121 1.16 -24.72 7.98
N LYS A 122 1.81 -24.04 7.02
CA LYS A 122 2.77 -24.69 6.11
C LYS A 122 4.21 -24.62 6.60
N HIS A 123 4.56 -23.60 7.37
CA HIS A 123 5.90 -23.43 7.94
C HIS A 123 5.91 -23.63 9.47
N GLN A 124 4.84 -24.17 10.04
CA GLN A 124 4.72 -24.48 11.48
C GLN A 124 5.00 -23.27 12.39
N GLY A 125 4.65 -22.07 11.93
CA GLY A 125 4.89 -20.81 12.66
C GLY A 125 6.32 -20.28 12.54
N VAL A 126 7.22 -21.00 11.85
CA VAL A 126 8.58 -20.54 11.57
C VAL A 126 8.57 -19.66 10.33
N PHE A 127 9.11 -18.45 10.45
CA PHE A 127 9.12 -17.52 9.34
C PHE A 127 10.13 -17.96 8.26
N PRO A 128 9.73 -18.07 6.97
CA PRO A 128 10.66 -18.44 5.91
C PRO A 128 11.74 -17.39 5.73
N HIS A 129 12.96 -17.83 5.46
CA HIS A 129 14.14 -16.97 5.31
C HIS A 129 14.80 -17.09 3.93
N THR A 130 14.18 -17.80 2.99
CA THR A 130 14.63 -17.85 1.59
C THR A 130 13.73 -16.97 0.73
N GLU A 131 14.29 -16.37 -0.33
CA GLU A 131 13.50 -15.52 -1.24
C GLU A 131 12.36 -16.32 -1.89
N LYS A 132 12.63 -17.56 -2.29
CA LYS A 132 11.66 -18.46 -2.91
C LYS A 132 10.44 -18.70 -2.01
N ASP A 133 10.68 -19.03 -0.74
CA ASP A 133 9.59 -19.34 0.19
C ASP A 133 8.83 -18.07 0.59
N LEU A 134 9.52 -16.95 0.79
CA LEU A 134 8.89 -15.66 1.05
C LEU A 134 7.99 -15.21 -0.11
N LEU A 135 8.41 -15.42 -1.36
CA LEU A 135 7.61 -15.11 -2.56
C LEU A 135 6.36 -15.98 -2.69
N SER A 136 6.30 -17.13 -2.02
CA SER A 136 5.12 -17.99 -2.02
C SER A 136 4.00 -17.47 -1.11
N LEU A 137 4.32 -16.51 -0.23
CA LEU A 137 3.37 -15.95 0.73
C LEU A 137 2.39 -14.97 0.04
N PRO A 138 1.08 -15.07 0.29
CA PRO A 138 0.08 -14.15 -0.23
C PRO A 138 0.43 -12.67 0.04
N GLY A 139 0.49 -11.86 -1.01
CA GLY A 139 0.77 -10.42 -0.92
C GLY A 139 2.23 -10.04 -0.68
N VAL A 140 3.14 -11.01 -0.57
CA VAL A 140 4.58 -10.76 -0.49
C VAL A 140 5.15 -10.76 -1.91
N GLY A 141 5.53 -9.58 -2.40
CA GLY A 141 6.25 -9.41 -3.66
C GLY A 141 7.78 -9.39 -3.48
N PRO A 142 8.56 -9.29 -4.56
CA PRO A 142 10.02 -9.28 -4.52
C PRO A 142 10.62 -8.24 -3.56
N TYR A 143 10.04 -7.03 -3.53
CA TYR A 143 10.47 -5.99 -2.59
C TYR A 143 10.31 -6.44 -1.13
N THR A 144 9.11 -6.88 -0.74
CA THR A 144 8.81 -7.26 0.65
C THR A 144 9.59 -8.50 1.09
N ALA A 145 9.75 -9.49 0.20
CA ALA A 145 10.58 -10.66 0.47
C ALA A 145 12.03 -10.24 0.81
N ARG A 146 12.65 -9.41 -0.04
CA ARG A 146 14.02 -8.93 0.18
C ARG A 146 14.13 -7.99 1.38
N ALA A 147 13.11 -7.17 1.65
CA ALA A 147 13.05 -6.34 2.85
C ALA A 147 13.08 -7.20 4.13
N ILE A 148 12.31 -8.30 4.18
CA ILE A 148 12.32 -9.25 5.29
C ILE A 148 13.69 -9.93 5.42
N MET A 149 14.25 -10.43 4.32
CA MET A 149 15.59 -11.05 4.30
C MET A 149 16.68 -10.10 4.80
N ALA A 150 16.68 -8.86 4.34
CA ALA A 150 17.67 -7.86 4.71
C ALA A 150 17.48 -7.37 6.15
N ILE A 151 16.26 -7.01 6.56
CA ILE A 151 15.98 -6.36 7.84
C ILE A 151 15.90 -7.38 8.97
N ALA A 152 15.09 -8.43 8.81
CA ALA A 152 14.84 -9.40 9.87
C ALA A 152 15.93 -10.47 9.97
N PHE A 153 16.48 -10.89 8.83
CA PHE A 153 17.47 -11.96 8.79
C PHE A 153 18.90 -11.48 8.49
N ASN A 154 19.09 -10.17 8.31
CA ASN A 154 20.39 -9.56 8.01
C ASN A 154 21.14 -10.21 6.82
N GLN A 155 20.39 -10.80 5.88
CA GLN A 155 20.95 -11.46 4.72
C GLN A 155 21.43 -10.44 3.70
N ARG A 156 22.56 -10.72 3.04
CA ARG A 156 23.16 -9.84 2.04
C ARG A 156 22.39 -9.85 0.72
N VAL A 157 21.26 -9.14 0.70
CA VAL A 157 20.39 -9.01 -0.48
C VAL A 157 20.08 -7.54 -0.80
N VAL A 158 19.85 -7.26 -2.08
CA VAL A 158 19.51 -5.92 -2.56
C VAL A 158 18.01 -5.69 -2.50
N THR A 159 17.57 -4.80 -1.62
CA THR A 159 16.18 -4.34 -1.52
C THR A 159 16.06 -2.95 -2.14
N ILE A 160 15.12 -2.76 -3.07
CA ILE A 160 14.93 -1.47 -3.78
C ILE A 160 13.45 -1.07 -3.75
N ASP A 161 13.15 0.03 -3.07
CA ASP A 161 11.88 0.75 -3.19
C ASP A 161 12.05 2.00 -4.08
N GLY A 162 11.01 2.83 -4.15
CA GLY A 162 11.08 4.10 -4.89
C GLY A 162 12.06 5.12 -4.29
N ASN A 163 12.39 5.02 -3.00
CA ASN A 163 13.36 5.90 -2.34
C ASN A 163 14.79 5.49 -2.71
N ILE A 164 15.10 4.19 -2.56
CA ILE A 164 16.39 3.61 -2.89
C ILE A 164 16.68 3.76 -4.39
N ALA A 165 15.69 3.49 -5.25
CA ALA A 165 15.84 3.67 -6.69
C ALA A 165 16.22 5.11 -7.05
N ARG A 166 15.60 6.11 -6.40
CA ARG A 166 15.93 7.52 -6.61
C ARG A 166 17.32 7.88 -6.10
N VAL A 167 17.70 7.38 -4.93
CA VAL A 167 19.05 7.59 -4.36
C VAL A 167 20.11 7.08 -5.33
N PHE A 168 19.99 5.84 -5.81
CA PHE A 168 20.98 5.27 -6.71
C PHE A 168 20.91 5.83 -8.13
N ALA A 169 19.74 6.18 -8.65
CA ALA A 169 19.64 6.89 -9.93
C ALA A 169 20.42 8.21 -9.90
N ARG A 170 20.38 8.93 -8.78
CA ARG A 170 21.14 10.18 -8.60
C ARG A 170 22.63 9.97 -8.36
N ILE A 171 22.99 8.99 -7.52
CA ILE A 171 24.41 8.69 -7.25
C ILE A 171 25.13 8.24 -8.52
N LEU A 172 24.44 7.45 -9.35
CA LEU A 172 24.99 6.86 -10.56
C LEU A 172 24.70 7.66 -11.83
N GLU A 173 23.92 8.74 -11.78
CA GLU A 173 23.32 9.40 -12.95
C GLU A 173 22.68 8.39 -13.92
N LYS A 174 22.03 7.36 -13.35
CA LYS A 174 21.46 6.27 -14.15
C LYS A 174 20.15 6.74 -14.78
N PRO A 175 20.05 6.79 -16.12
CA PRO A 175 18.82 7.19 -16.80
C PRO A 175 17.71 6.16 -16.60
N GLY A 176 16.48 6.61 -16.82
CA GLY A 176 15.28 5.81 -16.78
C GLY A 176 14.26 6.24 -15.73
N VAL A 177 13.02 5.84 -16.00
CA VAL A 177 11.89 6.02 -15.10
C VAL A 177 11.95 5.02 -13.93
N LYS A 178 11.24 5.34 -12.83
CA LYS A 178 11.20 4.53 -11.60
C LYS A 178 10.98 3.04 -11.86
N GLU A 179 10.01 2.66 -12.70
CA GLU A 179 9.66 1.26 -12.95
C GLU A 179 10.75 0.47 -13.66
N THR A 180 11.57 1.13 -14.49
CA THR A 180 12.72 0.51 -15.14
C THR A 180 13.86 0.37 -14.13
N LEU A 181 14.13 1.43 -13.36
CA LEU A 181 15.18 1.45 -12.34
C LEU A 181 14.98 0.39 -11.24
N LEU A 182 13.74 0.16 -10.81
CA LEU A 182 13.41 -0.91 -9.86
C LEU A 182 13.83 -2.30 -10.34
N ARG A 183 13.98 -2.51 -11.65
CA ARG A 183 14.39 -3.80 -12.24
C ARG A 183 15.88 -3.83 -12.54
N THR A 184 16.42 -2.73 -13.05
CA THR A 184 17.80 -2.69 -13.57
C THR A 184 18.84 -2.44 -12.48
N LEU A 185 18.50 -1.72 -11.42
CA LEU A 185 19.46 -1.38 -10.37
C LEU A 185 19.92 -2.56 -9.51
N HIS A 186 19.20 -3.69 -9.49
CA HIS A 186 19.53 -4.80 -8.62
C HIS A 186 20.97 -5.29 -8.79
N THR A 187 21.42 -5.50 -10.03
CA THR A 187 22.79 -5.93 -10.32
C THR A 187 23.78 -4.81 -10.06
N ASP A 188 23.46 -3.59 -10.49
CA ASP A 188 24.36 -2.43 -10.40
C ASP A 188 24.78 -2.11 -8.97
N ILE A 189 23.88 -2.32 -8.01
CA ILE A 189 24.11 -1.88 -6.63
C ILE A 189 24.50 -3.00 -5.66
N THR A 190 24.57 -4.24 -6.14
CA THR A 190 24.96 -5.40 -5.34
C THR A 190 26.36 -5.22 -4.73
N CYS A 191 27.29 -4.62 -5.49
CA CYS A 191 28.64 -4.36 -5.01
C CYS A 191 28.69 -3.35 -3.83
N PHE A 192 27.68 -2.47 -3.69
CA PHE A 192 27.60 -1.49 -2.60
C PHE A 192 27.05 -2.08 -1.29
N LEU A 193 26.60 -3.33 -1.28
CA LEU A 193 26.18 -3.98 -0.03
C LEU A 193 27.39 -4.19 0.89
N PRO A 194 27.32 -3.79 2.18
CA PRO A 194 28.35 -4.13 3.15
C PRO A 194 28.38 -5.64 3.43
N SER A 195 29.38 -6.11 4.18
CA SER A 195 29.46 -7.50 4.64
C SER A 195 28.60 -7.77 5.89
N THR A 196 28.31 -6.73 6.67
CA THR A 196 27.52 -6.78 7.92
C THR A 196 26.53 -5.63 7.98
N ARG A 197 25.61 -5.64 8.95
CA ARG A 197 24.57 -4.59 9.15
C ARG A 197 23.73 -4.31 7.90
N ILE A 198 23.34 -5.36 7.16
CA ILE A 198 22.53 -5.23 5.95
C ILE A 198 21.15 -4.64 6.28
N GLY A 199 20.56 -5.03 7.40
CA GLY A 199 19.28 -4.50 7.87
C GLY A 199 19.34 -2.99 8.11
N ASP A 200 20.35 -2.53 8.85
CA ASP A 200 20.56 -1.10 9.10
C ASP A 200 20.89 -0.35 7.81
N TYR A 201 21.75 -0.90 6.96
CA TYR A 201 22.11 -0.30 5.67
C TYR A 201 20.88 -0.10 4.78
N THR A 202 20.00 -1.10 4.71
CA THR A 202 18.74 -1.04 3.96
C THR A 202 17.83 0.07 4.49
N GLN A 203 17.65 0.12 5.81
CA GLN A 203 16.82 1.13 6.46
C GLN A 203 17.42 2.53 6.38
N ALA A 204 18.75 2.65 6.39
CA ALA A 204 19.47 3.89 6.19
C ALA A 204 19.27 4.45 4.79
N LEU A 205 19.28 3.61 3.76
CA LEU A 205 18.96 4.04 2.39
C LEU A 205 17.50 4.53 2.28
N MET A 206 16.57 3.83 2.93
CA MET A 206 15.16 4.25 2.99
C MET A 206 15.02 5.62 3.67
N ASP A 207 15.68 5.82 4.82
CA ASP A 207 15.66 7.09 5.56
C ASP A 207 16.35 8.22 4.80
N LEU A 208 17.50 7.95 4.18
CA LEU A 208 18.19 8.90 3.33
C LEU A 208 17.29 9.36 2.19
N GLY A 209 16.64 8.43 1.50
CA GLY A 209 15.72 8.75 0.41
C GLY A 209 14.50 9.53 0.91
N ALA A 210 13.95 9.19 2.07
CA ALA A 210 12.77 9.85 2.61
C ALA A 210 13.05 11.27 3.13
N LEU A 211 14.17 11.47 3.84
CA LEU A 211 14.44 12.70 4.60
C LEU A 211 15.37 13.67 3.88
N ILE A 212 16.35 13.16 3.13
CA ILE A 212 17.44 13.96 2.56
C ILE A 212 17.34 14.00 1.03
N CYS A 213 17.43 12.86 0.37
CA CYS A 213 17.37 12.71 -1.08
C CYS A 213 15.91 12.71 -1.55
N ARG A 214 15.17 13.77 -1.23
CA ARG A 214 13.74 13.93 -1.49
C ARG A 214 13.44 14.05 -2.99
N PRO A 215 12.23 13.68 -3.47
CA PRO A 215 11.88 13.80 -4.89
C PRO A 215 12.06 15.22 -5.42
N GLN A 216 11.60 16.21 -4.65
CA GLN A 216 11.74 17.63 -4.94
C GLN A 216 12.64 18.27 -3.88
N ALA A 217 13.46 19.25 -4.28
CA ALA A 217 14.38 19.98 -3.41
C ALA A 217 15.19 19.07 -2.45
N PRO A 218 16.01 18.14 -2.97
CA PRO A 218 16.85 17.28 -2.12
C PRO A 218 17.82 18.14 -1.30
N ARG A 219 18.08 17.74 -0.04
CA ARG A 219 18.98 18.45 0.88
C ARG A 219 20.43 17.98 0.68
N CYS A 220 20.98 18.21 -0.50
CA CYS A 220 22.28 17.64 -0.91
C CYS A 220 23.42 18.05 0.03
N GLU A 221 23.40 19.28 0.55
CA GLU A 221 24.40 19.79 1.51
C GLU A 221 24.42 19.01 2.83
N MET A 222 23.29 18.41 3.22
CA MET A 222 23.16 17.58 4.42
C MET A 222 23.38 16.09 4.13
N CYS A 223 23.64 15.72 2.87
CA CYS A 223 23.72 14.32 2.46
C CYS A 223 25.09 13.72 2.80
N PRO A 224 25.15 12.60 3.55
CA PRO A 224 26.43 11.94 3.86
C PRO A 224 27.14 11.38 2.61
N LEU A 225 26.43 11.27 1.49
CA LEU A 225 26.92 10.74 0.22
C LEU A 225 27.18 11.85 -0.82
N GLN A 226 27.11 13.13 -0.46
CA GLN A 226 27.27 14.26 -1.39
C GLN A 226 28.58 14.15 -2.20
N GLY A 227 29.69 13.85 -1.53
CA GLY A 227 31.02 13.76 -2.16
C GLY A 227 31.22 12.61 -3.15
N ILE A 228 30.29 11.64 -3.19
CA ILE A 228 30.33 10.50 -4.13
C ILE A 228 29.12 10.46 -5.08
N CYS A 229 28.20 11.42 -4.97
CA CYS A 229 26.97 11.47 -5.75
C CYS A 229 27.21 12.27 -7.04
N GLN A 230 27.29 11.60 -8.19
CA GLN A 230 27.55 12.26 -9.48
C GLN A 230 26.57 13.41 -9.76
N SER A 231 25.27 13.17 -9.61
CA SER A 231 24.28 14.22 -9.89
C SER A 231 24.31 15.39 -8.90
N ALA A 232 24.88 15.21 -7.70
CA ALA A 232 25.12 16.33 -6.78
C ALA A 232 26.33 17.16 -7.23
N GLN A 233 27.39 16.51 -7.70
CA GLN A 233 28.59 17.17 -8.24
C GLN A 233 28.26 17.93 -9.54
N HIS A 234 27.40 17.36 -10.39
CA HIS A 234 26.99 17.98 -11.66
C HIS A 234 25.77 18.91 -11.53
N THR A 235 25.16 19.02 -10.35
CA THR A 235 23.93 19.82 -10.13
C THR A 235 22.72 19.34 -10.97
N THR A 236 22.69 18.06 -11.33
CA THR A 236 21.67 17.40 -12.19
C THR A 236 20.65 16.55 -11.41
N THR A 237 20.63 16.61 -10.07
CA THR A 237 19.72 15.76 -9.24
C THR A 237 18.23 15.84 -9.61
N HIS A 238 17.80 16.96 -10.22
CA HIS A 238 16.43 17.18 -10.67
C HIS A 238 16.05 16.41 -11.95
N LEU A 239 17.03 15.91 -12.69
CA LEU A 239 16.85 15.08 -13.89
C LEU A 239 16.59 13.60 -13.55
N PHE A 240 16.94 13.16 -12.33
CA PHE A 240 16.89 11.75 -11.94
C PHE A 240 15.96 11.49 -10.72
N PRO A 241 15.13 10.44 -10.77
CA PRO A 241 14.82 9.61 -11.94
C PRO A 241 14.01 10.39 -12.99
N GLU A 242 13.99 9.92 -14.21
CA GLU A 242 13.18 10.51 -15.28
C GLU A 242 11.68 10.44 -14.92
N LYS A 243 10.94 11.46 -15.33
CA LYS A 243 9.49 11.51 -15.13
C LYS A 243 8.80 10.62 -16.15
N LYS A 244 7.91 9.76 -15.66
CA LYS A 244 6.99 9.02 -16.53
C LYS A 244 5.88 9.96 -17.02
N GLU A 245 5.45 9.76 -18.26
CA GLU A 245 4.24 10.39 -18.77
C GLU A 245 3.01 9.99 -17.94
N LYS A 246 2.18 10.99 -17.60
CA LYS A 246 0.95 10.77 -16.84
C LYS A 246 -0.11 10.20 -17.79
N ARG A 247 -0.63 9.02 -17.46
CA ARG A 247 -1.83 8.49 -18.12
C ARG A 247 -3.06 9.25 -17.66
N ILE A 248 -3.98 9.53 -18.58
CA ILE A 248 -5.31 10.03 -18.27
C ILE A 248 -6.04 8.94 -17.49
N LYS A 249 -6.61 9.30 -16.33
CA LYS A 249 -7.44 8.38 -15.54
C LYS A 249 -8.88 8.44 -16.06
N PRO A 250 -9.53 7.30 -16.33
CA PRO A 250 -10.96 7.30 -16.62
C PRO A 250 -11.76 7.79 -15.42
N THR A 251 -12.92 8.36 -15.70
CA THR A 251 -13.93 8.67 -14.69
C THR A 251 -15.05 7.66 -14.83
N LEU A 252 -15.44 7.05 -13.71
CA LEU A 252 -16.59 6.16 -13.63
C LEU A 252 -17.71 6.83 -12.85
N PHE A 253 -18.93 6.40 -13.12
CA PHE A 253 -20.18 6.88 -12.53
C PHE A 253 -20.95 5.70 -11.94
N GLY A 254 -21.74 5.98 -10.90
CA GLY A 254 -22.63 5.00 -10.31
C GLY A 254 -23.53 5.61 -9.25
N HIS A 255 -24.24 4.74 -8.53
CA HIS A 255 -25.21 5.15 -7.53
C HIS A 255 -25.05 4.35 -6.24
N PHE A 256 -25.24 5.02 -5.10
CA PHE A 256 -25.51 4.36 -3.83
C PHE A 256 -26.95 4.57 -3.41
N PHE A 257 -27.54 3.50 -2.89
CA PHE A 257 -28.93 3.43 -2.49
C PHE A 257 -29.02 3.14 -0.99
N PHE A 258 -29.38 4.16 -0.22
CA PHE A 258 -29.69 4.04 1.20
C PHE A 258 -31.13 3.58 1.36
N VAL A 259 -31.30 2.29 1.63
CA VAL A 259 -32.61 1.71 1.98
C VAL A 259 -32.76 1.79 3.48
N LEU A 260 -33.70 2.60 3.94
CA LEU A 260 -33.97 2.84 5.34
C LEU A 260 -35.27 2.15 5.77
N SER A 261 -35.33 1.75 7.03
CA SER A 261 -36.56 1.27 7.65
C SER A 261 -36.65 1.78 9.07
N GLU A 262 -37.86 2.11 9.51
CA GLU A 262 -38.14 2.51 10.88
C GLU A 262 -39.02 1.47 11.57
N LYS A 263 -38.57 0.99 12.73
CA LYS A 263 -39.36 0.10 13.59
C LYS A 263 -39.20 0.54 15.03
N ALA A 264 -40.33 0.78 15.71
CA ALA A 264 -40.35 1.21 17.12
C ALA A 264 -39.45 2.43 17.43
N GLY A 265 -39.31 3.34 16.45
CA GLY A 265 -38.45 4.51 16.57
C GLY A 265 -36.95 4.22 16.43
N GLU A 266 -36.54 3.06 15.92
CA GLU A 266 -35.15 2.77 15.55
C GLU A 266 -35.01 2.77 14.03
N ILE A 267 -33.95 3.40 13.52
CA ILE A 267 -33.66 3.47 12.09
C ILE A 267 -32.63 2.41 11.74
N GLY A 268 -33.05 1.45 10.93
CA GLY A 268 -32.19 0.50 10.27
C GLY A 268 -31.80 0.99 8.88
N VAL A 269 -30.58 0.67 8.46
CA VAL A 269 -30.14 0.79 7.07
C VAL A 269 -29.77 -0.60 6.54
N LEU A 270 -30.16 -0.88 5.31
CA LEU A 270 -29.80 -2.12 4.64
C LEU A 270 -28.38 -1.99 4.05
N LEU A 271 -27.47 -2.86 4.46
CA LEU A 271 -26.11 -2.92 3.96
C LEU A 271 -25.84 -4.25 3.29
N GLU A 272 -25.04 -4.22 2.22
CA GLU A 272 -24.48 -5.43 1.63
C GLU A 272 -22.98 -5.53 1.89
N LYS A 273 -22.52 -6.77 2.03
CA LYS A 273 -21.11 -7.10 2.12
C LYS A 273 -20.59 -7.35 0.71
N GLU A 274 -19.59 -6.58 0.31
CA GLU A 274 -19.01 -6.70 -1.02
C GLU A 274 -18.31 -8.05 -1.18
N GLU A 275 -18.77 -8.91 -2.09
CA GLU A 275 -18.19 -10.24 -2.30
C GLU A 275 -17.11 -10.28 -3.39
N GLN A 276 -17.07 -9.24 -4.24
CA GLN A 276 -16.21 -9.18 -5.42
C GLN A 276 -15.39 -7.88 -5.44
N SER A 277 -14.60 -7.69 -6.50
CA SER A 277 -13.90 -6.42 -6.76
C SER A 277 -12.84 -5.96 -5.73
N LEU A 278 -12.53 -4.66 -5.75
CA LEU A 278 -11.52 -3.97 -4.96
C LEU A 278 -11.85 -3.92 -3.46
N LEU A 279 -13.14 -3.78 -3.14
CA LEU A 279 -13.64 -3.54 -1.78
C LEU A 279 -14.16 -4.83 -1.10
N LYS A 280 -13.84 -6.00 -1.65
CA LYS A 280 -14.23 -7.31 -1.12
C LYS A 280 -14.09 -7.41 0.41
N GLY A 281 -15.13 -7.90 1.07
CA GLY A 281 -15.27 -8.10 2.51
C GLY A 281 -15.71 -6.87 3.30
N LEU A 282 -15.87 -5.70 2.65
CA LEU A 282 -16.33 -4.48 3.30
C LEU A 282 -17.83 -4.29 3.13
N TRP A 283 -18.42 -3.66 4.14
CA TRP A 283 -19.84 -3.30 4.15
C TRP A 283 -20.05 -1.95 3.45
N ARG A 284 -21.17 -1.84 2.74
CA ARG A 284 -21.57 -0.64 2.02
C ARG A 284 -23.09 -0.59 1.81
N PRO A 285 -23.65 0.59 1.50
CA PRO A 285 -25.00 0.66 0.91
C PRO A 285 -25.07 -0.15 -0.38
N LEU A 286 -26.29 -0.47 -0.82
CA LEU A 286 -26.51 -1.07 -2.13
C LEU A 286 -25.96 -0.15 -3.22
N THR A 287 -25.37 -0.72 -4.27
CA THR A 287 -24.74 0.05 -5.36
C THR A 287 -25.22 -0.40 -6.74
N SER A 288 -25.23 0.52 -7.70
CA SER A 288 -25.24 0.15 -9.11
C SER A 288 -23.87 -0.36 -9.56
N LEU A 289 -23.81 -0.97 -10.74
CA LEU A 289 -22.55 -1.14 -11.47
C LEU A 289 -21.89 0.23 -11.71
N TRP A 290 -20.56 0.24 -11.74
CA TRP A 290 -19.78 1.43 -12.07
C TRP A 290 -19.49 1.45 -13.56
N MET A 291 -19.90 2.52 -14.23
CA MET A 291 -19.88 2.66 -15.69
C MET A 291 -19.04 3.87 -16.11
N ASP A 292 -18.64 3.94 -17.37
CA ASP A 292 -17.90 5.07 -17.96
C ASP A 292 -18.79 6.25 -18.37
N GLU A 293 -20.10 6.11 -18.23
CA GLU A 293 -21.12 7.12 -18.53
C GLU A 293 -22.04 7.30 -17.31
N ASP A 294 -22.49 8.54 -17.07
CA ASP A 294 -23.53 8.81 -16.08
C ASP A 294 -24.90 8.39 -16.64
N ARG A 295 -25.62 7.56 -15.89
CA ARG A 295 -26.89 6.97 -16.30
C ARG A 295 -27.95 7.18 -15.23
N GLU A 296 -29.20 7.13 -15.63
CA GLU A 296 -30.32 7.15 -14.67
C GLU A 296 -30.27 5.91 -13.76
N PRO A 297 -30.61 6.04 -12.47
CA PRO A 297 -30.55 4.94 -11.53
C PRO A 297 -31.63 3.89 -11.79
N THR A 298 -31.23 2.62 -11.75
CA THR A 298 -32.17 1.51 -11.55
C THR A 298 -32.33 1.25 -10.06
N PHE A 299 -33.48 1.61 -9.49
CA PHE A 299 -33.71 1.47 -8.06
C PHE A 299 -33.90 0.01 -7.62
N PRO A 300 -33.25 -0.42 -6.51
CA PRO A 300 -33.29 -1.82 -6.08
C PRO A 300 -34.63 -2.25 -5.46
N TYR A 301 -35.46 -1.30 -5.02
CA TYR A 301 -36.76 -1.56 -4.40
C TYR A 301 -37.82 -0.54 -4.86
N PRO A 302 -39.10 -0.93 -4.88
CA PRO A 302 -40.20 0.01 -5.04
C PRO A 302 -40.32 0.88 -3.78
N ALA A 303 -39.87 2.12 -3.86
CA ALA A 303 -39.96 3.13 -2.81
C ALA A 303 -40.02 4.54 -3.41
N SER A 304 -40.41 5.52 -2.59
CA SER A 304 -40.29 6.94 -2.96
C SER A 304 -38.85 7.40 -2.78
N TRP A 305 -38.01 7.13 -3.78
CA TRP A 305 -36.59 7.49 -3.76
C TRP A 305 -36.40 9.00 -3.89
N GLN A 306 -35.53 9.56 -3.06
CA GLN A 306 -35.12 10.97 -3.12
C GLN A 306 -33.60 11.07 -3.29
N PRO A 307 -33.11 12.02 -4.12
CA PRO A 307 -31.69 12.30 -4.19
C PRO A 307 -31.23 12.95 -2.88
N VAL A 308 -30.07 12.52 -2.37
CA VAL A 308 -29.47 13.07 -1.13
C VAL A 308 -28.12 13.75 -1.36
N GLY A 309 -27.70 13.85 -2.62
CA GLY A 309 -26.47 14.51 -3.06
C GLY A 309 -25.58 13.57 -3.88
N ASP A 310 -24.36 14.01 -4.13
CA ASP A 310 -23.36 13.26 -4.87
C ASP A 310 -21.99 13.32 -4.16
N ILE A 311 -21.13 12.36 -4.47
CA ILE A 311 -19.76 12.35 -4.00
C ILE A 311 -18.79 11.97 -5.11
N LYS A 312 -17.70 12.72 -5.24
CA LYS A 312 -16.51 12.29 -5.95
C LYS A 312 -15.54 11.54 -5.03
N HIS A 313 -15.03 10.39 -5.45
CA HIS A 313 -13.98 9.63 -4.77
C HIS A 313 -12.86 9.27 -5.74
N VAL A 314 -11.61 9.40 -5.31
CA VAL A 314 -10.43 9.22 -6.17
C VAL A 314 -9.76 7.90 -5.84
N PHE A 315 -9.71 6.98 -6.81
CA PHE A 315 -8.87 5.80 -6.76
C PHE A 315 -7.55 6.03 -7.51
N THR A 316 -6.60 5.11 -7.36
CA THR A 316 -5.31 5.20 -8.07
C THR A 316 -5.49 5.17 -9.58
N HIS A 317 -6.42 4.34 -10.07
CA HIS A 317 -6.58 4.04 -11.49
C HIS A 317 -7.75 4.75 -12.16
N PHE A 318 -8.73 5.24 -11.40
CA PHE A 318 -9.91 5.95 -11.91
C PHE A 318 -10.46 6.90 -10.86
N ASP A 319 -11.25 7.88 -11.28
CA ASP A 319 -12.10 8.68 -10.40
C ASP A 319 -13.52 8.09 -10.43
N LEU A 320 -14.23 8.11 -9.31
CA LEU A 320 -15.61 7.63 -9.20
C LEU A 320 -16.51 8.78 -8.76
N TRP A 321 -17.56 9.06 -9.52
CA TRP A 321 -18.69 9.87 -9.11
C TRP A 321 -19.85 8.97 -8.69
N LEU A 322 -20.41 9.22 -7.51
CA LEU A 322 -21.58 8.51 -7.02
C LEU A 322 -22.71 9.48 -6.72
N ASN A 323 -23.84 9.25 -7.36
CA ASN A 323 -25.10 9.87 -7.01
C ASN A 323 -25.74 9.08 -5.86
N LEU A 324 -26.19 9.76 -4.82
CA LEU A 324 -26.70 9.15 -3.60
C LEU A 324 -28.22 9.28 -3.55
N TRP A 325 -28.89 8.18 -3.23
CA TRP A 325 -30.35 8.11 -3.16
C TRP A 325 -30.79 7.51 -1.83
N CYS A 326 -31.93 7.95 -1.31
CA CYS A 326 -32.53 7.44 -0.10
C CYS A 326 -33.98 7.02 -0.35
N GLY A 327 -34.38 5.85 0.15
CA GLY A 327 -35.74 5.34 0.08
C GLY A 327 -36.11 4.65 1.38
N VAL A 328 -37.35 4.87 1.86
CA VAL A 328 -37.88 4.22 3.06
C VAL A 328 -38.75 3.05 2.66
N VAL A 329 -38.53 1.88 3.29
CA VAL A 329 -39.28 0.65 3.03
C VAL A 329 -39.73 -0.01 4.32
N THR A 330 -40.80 -0.79 4.23
CA THR A 330 -41.14 -1.79 5.25
C THR A 330 -40.10 -2.91 5.19
N PRO A 331 -39.48 -3.31 6.31
CA PRO A 331 -38.34 -4.22 6.26
C PRO A 331 -38.82 -5.60 5.85
N THR A 332 -38.33 -6.07 4.71
CA THR A 332 -38.51 -7.43 4.21
C THR A 332 -37.19 -8.19 4.27
N SER A 333 -37.26 -9.53 4.19
CA SER A 333 -36.06 -10.36 4.12
C SER A 333 -35.27 -10.02 2.85
N ALA A 334 -34.04 -9.56 3.03
CA ALA A 334 -33.10 -9.33 1.94
C ALA A 334 -32.06 -10.47 1.97
N PRO A 335 -31.99 -11.34 0.97
CA PRO A 335 -31.10 -12.52 1.02
C PRO A 335 -29.61 -12.18 0.91
N THR A 336 -29.25 -11.03 0.31
CA THR A 336 -27.86 -10.61 0.05
C THR A 336 -27.41 -9.43 0.91
N ALA A 337 -28.26 -8.95 1.82
CA ALA A 337 -28.01 -7.76 2.60
C ALA A 337 -28.53 -7.92 4.04
N SER A 338 -28.04 -7.10 4.95
CA SER A 338 -28.39 -7.17 6.37
C SER A 338 -28.88 -5.82 6.87
N TRP A 339 -29.94 -5.85 7.67
CA TRP A 339 -30.42 -4.69 8.39
C TRP A 339 -29.48 -4.39 9.54
N VAL A 340 -28.92 -3.18 9.53
CA VAL A 340 -27.97 -2.69 10.54
C VAL A 340 -28.55 -1.44 11.18
N ARG A 341 -28.51 -1.35 12.51
CA ARG A 341 -28.91 -0.13 13.23
C ARG A 341 -27.94 0.98 12.87
N PHE A 342 -28.46 2.19 12.63
CA PHE A 342 -27.62 3.32 12.23
C PHE A 342 -26.52 3.64 13.25
N GLU A 343 -26.78 3.42 14.54
CA GLU A 343 -25.80 3.60 15.63
C GLU A 343 -24.71 2.53 15.68
N ASP A 344 -24.94 1.35 15.08
CA ASP A 344 -23.99 0.24 15.06
C ASP A 344 -23.05 0.27 13.85
N LEU A 345 -23.18 1.26 12.96
CA LEU A 345 -22.42 1.34 11.71
C LEU A 345 -20.91 1.29 11.92
N ASP A 346 -20.42 1.80 13.05
CA ASP A 346 -18.98 1.78 13.36
C ASP A 346 -18.43 0.39 13.62
N GLN A 347 -19.27 -0.59 13.97
CA GLN A 347 -18.87 -1.99 14.16
C GLN A 347 -18.54 -2.68 12.83
N TYR A 348 -19.07 -2.17 11.71
CA TYR A 348 -18.94 -2.79 10.39
C TYR A 348 -17.74 -2.21 9.63
N PRO A 349 -16.81 -3.05 9.13
CA PRO A 349 -15.68 -2.55 8.36
C PRO A 349 -16.14 -1.96 7.03
N MET A 350 -16.01 -0.64 6.88
CA MET A 350 -16.42 0.12 5.71
C MET A 350 -15.23 0.80 5.02
N SER A 351 -15.38 1.01 3.72
CA SER A 351 -14.43 1.82 2.96
C SER A 351 -14.58 3.31 3.27
N ALA A 352 -13.53 4.10 3.00
CA ALA A 352 -13.62 5.57 3.08
C ALA A 352 -14.69 6.15 2.14
N LEU A 353 -14.99 5.47 1.03
CA LEU A 353 -16.09 5.79 0.11
C LEU A 353 -17.45 5.68 0.80
N ALA A 354 -17.75 4.52 1.40
CA ALA A 354 -18.99 4.29 2.13
C ALA A 354 -19.13 5.23 3.34
N LYS A 355 -18.06 5.42 4.13
CA LYS A 355 -18.09 6.39 5.24
C LYS A 355 -18.34 7.82 4.75
N LYS A 356 -17.82 8.19 3.58
CA LYS A 356 -18.08 9.51 2.97
C LYS A 356 -19.55 9.65 2.55
N SER A 357 -20.17 8.61 2.01
CA SER A 357 -21.58 8.65 1.63
C SER A 357 -22.51 8.73 2.84
N PHE A 358 -22.24 8.00 3.93
CA PHE A 358 -23.00 8.13 5.18
C PHE A 358 -22.96 9.54 5.76
N ARG A 359 -21.79 10.19 5.78
CA ARG A 359 -21.67 11.60 6.20
C ARG A 359 -22.44 12.57 5.30
N CYS A 360 -22.68 12.22 4.03
CA CYS A 360 -23.51 13.02 3.14
C CYS A 360 -24.99 12.86 3.51
N LEU A 361 -25.42 11.61 3.73
CA LEU A 361 -26.78 11.29 4.17
C LEU A 361 -27.14 11.99 5.50
N GLU A 362 -26.27 11.95 6.50
CA GLU A 362 -26.47 12.59 7.82
C GLU A 362 -26.66 14.11 7.74
N LYS A 363 -26.05 14.75 6.73
CA LYS A 363 -26.13 16.20 6.53
C LYS A 363 -27.36 16.63 5.72
N HIS A 364 -28.07 15.69 5.10
CA HIS A 364 -29.16 16.03 4.20
C HIS A 364 -30.39 16.49 5.00
N PRO A 365 -30.93 17.71 4.77
CA PRO A 365 -32.01 18.31 5.57
C PRO A 365 -33.32 17.49 5.57
N SER A 366 -33.57 16.78 4.47
CA SER A 366 -34.76 15.93 4.29
C SER A 366 -34.50 14.46 4.62
N SER A 367 -33.30 14.10 5.10
CA SER A 367 -33.12 12.75 5.63
C SER A 367 -33.98 12.62 6.88
N PHE A 368 -34.74 11.54 6.98
CA PHE A 368 -35.51 11.19 8.19
C PHE A 368 -34.66 11.15 9.48
N LEU A 369 -33.32 11.22 9.34
CA LEU A 369 -32.32 11.24 10.41
C LEU A 369 -32.20 12.61 11.12
N VAL A 370 -32.45 13.73 10.44
CA VAL A 370 -32.22 15.10 10.99
C VAL A 370 -33.31 15.55 11.98
N GLN A 371 -34.44 14.86 12.05
CA GLN A 371 -35.55 15.22 12.94
C GLN A 371 -35.38 14.75 14.40
N ARG A 372 -34.22 14.19 14.80
CA ARG A 372 -33.99 13.79 16.19
C ARG A 372 -32.93 14.65 16.89
N PRO A 373 -33.21 15.10 18.14
CA PRO A 373 -32.23 15.84 18.92
C PRO A 373 -31.03 14.92 19.21
N CYS A 374 -29.85 15.45 18.92
CA CYS A 374 -28.56 14.87 19.26
C CYS A 374 -28.57 14.44 20.74
N LYS A 375 -28.68 13.13 21.02
CA LYS A 375 -28.33 12.61 22.34
C LYS A 375 -26.83 12.74 22.48
N LYS A 376 -26.41 13.87 23.07
CA LYS A 376 -25.03 14.09 23.50
C LYS A 376 -24.57 12.88 24.31
N ALA A 377 -23.35 12.45 24.01
CA ALA A 377 -22.58 11.48 24.75
C ALA A 377 -22.73 11.71 26.27
N HIS A 378 -23.16 10.69 26.99
CA HIS A 378 -22.83 10.60 28.41
C HIS A 378 -21.38 10.18 28.52
N SER A 379 -20.54 11.13 28.92
CA SER A 379 -19.27 10.89 29.56
C SER A 379 -19.49 10.11 30.86
N ALA A 380 -18.83 8.96 30.97
CA ALA A 380 -18.28 8.41 32.20
C ALA A 380 -17.07 7.56 31.83
#